data_AF-A0A529HJ36-F1
#
_entry.id   AF-A0A529HJ36-F1
#
_cell.length_a   1.000
_cell.length_b   1.000
_cell.length_c   1.000
_cell.angle_alpha   90.00
_cell.angle_beta   90.00
_cell.angle_gamma   90.00
#
_symmetry.space_group_name_H-M   'P 1'
#
loop_
_entity.id
_entity.type
_entity.pdbx_description
1 polymer ?
#
loop_
_entity_poly.entity_id
_entity_poly.type
_entity_poly.pdbx_seq_one_letter_code
_entity_poly.pdbx_strand_id
1 'polypeptide(L)'
;AIPASAKYLAEMKVSYGNLGLAAAAYNAGENRVSRWLGSGGFLPMETESYVFDVMGEPVDKFSDASYAGKIEPLDANASFAAACRKLPVIMSQTVAMASINVKPWGVQVAGNFRRSAAVSQWLRVRSRFPALLSNHDPVVSRVRTPIGRRGIYAVRIGADSRGEANGICQKLH
;
A
#
# COMPACT_ATOMS: atom_id res chain seq x y z
N ALA A 1 -9.84 27.91 2.00
CA ALA A 1 -8.81 26.84 2.01
C ALA A 1 -9.25 25.61 1.20
N ILE A 2 -10.35 24.92 1.55
CA ILE A 2 -10.79 23.68 0.88
C ILE A 2 -10.92 23.79 -0.66
N PRO A 3 -11.56 24.83 -1.24
CA PRO A 3 -11.69 24.93 -2.69
C PRO A 3 -10.35 25.08 -3.43
N ALA A 4 -9.39 25.77 -2.81
CA ALA A 4 -8.05 25.94 -3.39
C ALA A 4 -7.27 24.63 -3.37
N SER A 5 -7.31 23.89 -2.24
CA SER A 5 -6.70 22.56 -2.15
C SER A 5 -7.31 21.58 -3.15
N ALA A 6 -8.65 21.59 -3.31
CA ALA A 6 -9.33 20.75 -4.29
C ALA A 6 -8.94 21.10 -5.74
N LYS A 7 -8.84 22.39 -6.05
CA LYS A 7 -8.37 22.86 -7.36
C LYS A 7 -6.93 22.41 -7.64
N TYR A 8 -6.04 22.58 -6.68
CA TYR A 8 -4.64 22.17 -6.83
C TYR A 8 -4.49 20.66 -7.01
N LEU A 9 -5.24 19.85 -6.28
CA LEU A 9 -5.27 18.40 -6.48
C LEU A 9 -5.81 18.02 -7.87
N ALA A 10 -6.83 18.73 -8.37
CA ALA A 10 -7.35 18.53 -9.73
C ALA A 10 -6.31 18.88 -10.80
N GLU A 11 -5.56 19.97 -10.64
CA GLU A 11 -4.45 20.35 -11.53
C GLU A 11 -3.34 19.29 -11.55
N MET A 12 -3.00 18.73 -10.39
CA MET A 12 -2.04 17.63 -10.29
C MET A 12 -2.55 16.35 -10.93
N LYS A 13 -3.85 16.03 -10.78
CA LYS A 13 -4.46 14.88 -11.47
C LYS A 13 -4.34 15.03 -12.99
N VAL A 14 -4.57 16.22 -13.52
CA VAL A 14 -4.40 16.47 -14.96
C VAL A 14 -2.93 16.32 -15.37
N SER A 15 -2.01 16.89 -14.59
CA SER A 15 -0.57 16.86 -14.91
C SER A 15 0.04 15.46 -14.85
N TYR A 16 -0.40 14.62 -13.90
CA TYR A 16 0.15 13.29 -13.67
C TYR A 16 -0.74 12.13 -14.16
N GLY A 17 -1.97 12.40 -14.60
CA GLY A 17 -2.91 11.43 -15.17
C GLY A 17 -3.88 10.78 -14.18
N ASN A 18 -3.46 10.56 -12.92
CA ASN A 18 -4.29 9.89 -11.92
C ASN A 18 -4.20 10.50 -10.52
N LEU A 19 -5.14 10.12 -9.64
CA LEU A 19 -5.24 10.65 -8.27
C LEU A 19 -4.14 10.13 -7.34
N GLY A 20 -3.59 8.94 -7.57
CA GLY A 20 -2.51 8.42 -6.73
C GLY A 20 -1.20 9.18 -6.91
N LEU A 21 -0.84 9.52 -8.16
CA LEU A 21 0.28 10.39 -8.46
C LEU A 21 0.02 11.84 -8.03
N ALA A 22 -1.22 12.32 -8.17
CA ALA A 22 -1.60 13.64 -7.67
C ALA A 22 -1.46 13.74 -6.14
N ALA A 23 -1.91 12.72 -5.40
CA ALA A 23 -1.75 12.64 -3.95
C ALA A 23 -0.26 12.56 -3.55
N ALA A 24 0.55 11.80 -4.30
CA ALA A 24 1.99 11.76 -4.10
C ALA A 24 2.64 13.14 -4.28
N ALA A 25 2.26 13.86 -5.34
CA ALA A 25 2.79 15.19 -5.64
C ALA A 25 2.32 16.23 -4.62
N TYR A 26 1.07 16.14 -4.17
CA TYR A 26 0.52 16.99 -3.10
C TYR A 26 1.34 16.87 -1.81
N ASN A 27 1.77 15.66 -1.45
CA ASN A 27 2.53 15.42 -0.22
C ASN A 27 4.05 15.64 -0.38
N ALA A 28 4.65 15.17 -1.48
CA ALA A 28 6.11 15.17 -1.68
C ALA A 28 6.68 16.32 -2.52
N GLY A 29 5.79 17.09 -3.17
CA GLY A 29 6.11 18.08 -4.19
C GLY A 29 6.27 17.48 -5.59
N GLU A 30 5.88 18.26 -6.61
CA GLU A 30 5.87 17.83 -8.03
C GLU A 30 7.27 17.43 -8.50
N ASN A 31 8.28 18.24 -8.18
CA ASN A 31 9.66 17.97 -8.58
C ASN A 31 10.19 16.62 -8.06
N ARG A 32 9.68 16.14 -6.94
CA ARG A 32 10.09 14.83 -6.42
C ARG A 32 9.41 13.70 -7.18
N VAL A 33 8.11 13.82 -7.44
CA VAL A 33 7.35 12.82 -8.20
C VAL A 33 7.83 12.76 -9.65
N SER A 34 8.05 13.90 -10.31
CA SER A 34 8.57 13.94 -11.69
C SER A 34 9.94 13.31 -11.81
N ARG A 35 10.85 13.54 -10.85
CA ARG A 35 12.16 12.85 -10.83
C ARG A 35 12.03 11.36 -10.61
N TRP A 36 11.13 10.94 -9.71
CA TRP A 36 10.88 9.53 -9.46
C TRP A 36 10.31 8.81 -10.70
N LEU A 37 9.39 9.44 -11.43
CA LEU A 37 8.82 8.88 -12.67
C LEU A 37 9.86 8.87 -13.80
N GLY A 38 10.61 9.96 -13.98
CA GLY A 38 11.52 10.12 -15.11
C GLY A 38 12.88 9.42 -14.96
N SER A 39 13.39 9.28 -13.74
CA SER A 39 14.72 8.70 -13.47
C SER A 39 14.68 7.49 -12.56
N GLY A 40 13.48 7.04 -12.15
CA GLY A 40 13.32 6.02 -11.13
C GLY A 40 13.75 6.52 -9.74
N GLY A 41 14.05 5.60 -8.84
CA GLY A 41 14.46 5.91 -7.47
C GLY A 41 13.41 5.49 -6.45
N PHE A 42 13.09 6.38 -5.52
CA PHE A 42 12.12 6.13 -4.46
C PHE A 42 11.47 7.42 -3.96
N LEU A 43 10.21 7.32 -3.55
CA LEU A 43 9.55 8.36 -2.78
C LEU A 43 9.86 8.19 -1.28
N PRO A 44 9.73 9.26 -0.47
CA PRO A 44 9.77 9.14 0.98
C PRO A 44 8.75 8.13 1.46
N MET A 45 9.11 7.33 2.46
CA MET A 45 8.20 6.35 3.05
C MET A 45 6.90 6.99 3.55
N GLU A 46 7.00 8.20 4.10
CA GLU A 46 5.85 9.00 4.51
C GLU A 46 4.88 9.23 3.34
N THR A 47 5.37 9.65 2.18
CA THR A 47 4.56 9.88 0.98
C THR A 47 3.93 8.58 0.47
N GLU A 48 4.67 7.49 0.50
CA GLU A 48 4.15 6.20 0.06
C GLU A 48 3.05 5.68 0.98
N SER A 49 3.21 5.84 2.30
CA SER A 49 2.16 5.58 3.29
C SER A 49 0.97 6.50 3.10
N TYR A 50 1.20 7.80 2.91
CA TYR A 50 0.14 8.77 2.66
C TYR A 50 -0.71 8.40 1.45
N VAL A 51 -0.10 8.03 0.33
CA VAL A 51 -0.84 7.57 -0.86
C VAL A 51 -1.61 6.28 -0.56
N PHE A 52 -1.00 5.33 0.17
CA PHE A 52 -1.67 4.09 0.55
C PHE A 52 -2.90 4.35 1.44
N ASP A 53 -2.79 5.26 2.40
CA ASP A 53 -3.88 5.59 3.32
C ASP A 53 -5.04 6.31 2.60
N VAL A 54 -4.73 7.16 1.62
CA VAL A 54 -5.74 7.92 0.85
C VAL A 54 -6.38 7.08 -0.26
N MET A 55 -5.56 6.29 -0.98
CA MET A 55 -6.00 5.60 -2.20
C MET A 55 -6.29 4.11 -1.98
N GLY A 56 -5.90 3.53 -0.84
CA GLY A 56 -6.04 2.10 -0.54
C GLY A 56 -5.06 1.19 -1.29
N GLU A 57 -4.15 1.76 -2.09
CA GLU A 57 -3.20 1.03 -2.92
C GLU A 57 -1.80 1.67 -2.89
N PRO A 58 -0.71 0.88 -3.02
CA PRO A 58 0.65 1.42 -2.98
C PRO A 58 0.93 2.32 -4.19
N VAL A 59 1.68 3.41 -4.00
CA VAL A 59 1.96 4.41 -5.05
C VAL A 59 2.48 3.82 -6.36
N ASP A 60 3.26 2.73 -6.30
CA ASP A 60 3.80 2.06 -7.48
C ASP A 60 2.70 1.58 -8.45
N LYS A 61 1.49 1.27 -7.96
CA LYS A 61 0.34 0.90 -8.78
C LYS A 61 -0.11 2.03 -9.71
N PHE A 62 0.11 3.26 -9.28
CA PHE A 62 -0.29 4.47 -9.99
C PHE A 62 0.81 5.00 -10.92
N SER A 63 1.95 4.31 -11.02
CA SER A 63 3.01 4.68 -11.99
C SER A 63 2.55 4.59 -13.45
N ASP A 64 1.53 3.78 -13.72
CA ASP A 64 0.74 3.87 -14.95
C ASP A 64 -0.24 5.04 -14.83
N ALA A 65 -0.01 6.09 -15.62
CA ALA A 65 -0.84 7.30 -15.63
C ALA A 65 -2.32 7.02 -15.97
N SER A 66 -2.60 5.92 -16.68
CA SER A 66 -3.98 5.52 -17.02
C SER A 66 -4.70 4.79 -15.89
N TYR A 67 -3.97 4.29 -14.88
CA TYR A 67 -4.55 3.58 -13.75
C TYR A 67 -5.18 4.55 -12.75
N ALA A 68 -6.51 4.53 -12.65
CA ALA A 68 -7.26 5.41 -11.76
C ALA A 68 -7.31 4.94 -10.29
N GLY A 69 -6.85 3.71 -9.99
CA GLY A 69 -7.09 3.05 -8.72
C GLY A 69 -8.42 2.29 -8.71
N LYS A 70 -8.56 1.35 -7.76
CA LYS A 70 -9.82 0.66 -7.52
C LYS A 70 -10.73 1.54 -6.66
N ILE A 71 -11.87 1.96 -7.21
CA ILE A 71 -12.91 2.67 -6.47
C ILE A 71 -13.97 1.66 -6.06
N GLU A 72 -14.00 1.32 -4.78
CA GLU A 72 -15.05 0.46 -4.23
C GLU A 72 -16.37 1.25 -4.10
N PRO A 73 -17.52 0.62 -4.39
CA PRO A 73 -18.81 1.26 -4.18
C PRO A 73 -19.04 1.53 -2.69
N LEU A 74 -19.48 2.74 -2.36
CA LEU A 74 -19.87 3.13 -1.00
C LEU A 74 -21.18 2.46 -0.57
N ASP A 75 -22.06 2.17 -1.54
CA ASP A 75 -23.32 1.47 -1.39
C ASP A 75 -23.56 0.65 -2.67
N ALA A 76 -23.96 -0.61 -2.54
CA ALA A 76 -24.13 -1.52 -3.68
C ALA A 76 -25.29 -1.12 -4.61
N ASN A 77 -26.24 -0.33 -4.12
CA ASN A 77 -27.48 0.04 -4.81
C ASN A 77 -27.51 1.52 -5.24
N ALA A 78 -26.42 2.27 -5.06
CA ALA A 78 -26.36 3.68 -5.41
C ALA A 78 -25.07 4.05 -6.16
N SER A 79 -25.14 5.10 -6.98
CA SER A 79 -23.94 5.68 -7.57
C SER A 79 -23.05 6.30 -6.49
N PHE A 80 -21.73 6.32 -6.72
CA PHE A 80 -20.77 6.90 -5.78
C PHE A 80 -21.17 8.32 -5.35
N ALA A 81 -21.57 9.19 -6.29
CA ALA A 81 -21.94 10.56 -5.98
C ALA A 81 -23.22 10.66 -5.13
N ALA A 82 -24.20 9.77 -5.32
CA ALA A 82 -25.40 9.72 -4.51
C ALA A 82 -25.09 9.20 -3.09
N ALA A 83 -24.31 8.13 -3.00
CA ALA A 83 -23.88 7.55 -1.72
C ALA A 83 -22.99 8.53 -0.93
N CYS A 84 -22.04 9.20 -1.58
CA CYS A 84 -21.13 10.18 -0.96
C CYS A 84 -21.87 11.37 -0.33
N ARG A 85 -22.95 11.88 -0.95
CA ARG A 85 -23.77 12.96 -0.36
C ARG A 85 -24.59 12.49 0.85
N LYS A 86 -24.90 11.19 0.91
CA LYS A 86 -25.61 10.57 2.04
C LYS A 86 -24.66 10.13 3.15
N LEU A 87 -23.35 10.13 2.92
CA LEU A 87 -22.37 9.80 3.94
C LEU A 87 -22.45 10.86 5.05
N PRO A 88 -22.61 10.46 6.32
CA PRO A 88 -22.60 11.42 7.42
C PRO A 88 -21.22 12.10 7.48
N VAL A 89 -21.20 13.44 7.46
CA VAL A 89 -19.98 14.27 7.44
C VAL A 89 -19.22 14.25 8.80
N ILE A 90 -19.61 13.41 9.76
CA ILE A 90 -19.03 13.36 11.11
C ILE A 90 -18.73 11.92 11.52
N MET A 91 -17.45 11.55 11.46
CA MET A 91 -16.71 10.48 12.18
C MET A 91 -17.40 9.15 12.56
N SER A 92 -18.43 8.70 11.83
CA SER A 92 -19.14 7.48 12.20
C SER A 92 -19.23 6.51 11.03
N GLN A 93 -18.66 5.33 11.28
CA GLN A 93 -18.71 4.13 10.45
C GLN A 93 -17.75 4.07 9.24
N THR A 94 -16.51 4.51 9.40
CA THR A 94 -15.46 3.61 8.91
C THR A 94 -15.50 2.37 9.79
N VAL A 95 -16.23 1.33 9.36
CA VAL A 95 -15.85 -0.03 9.76
C VAL A 95 -14.36 -0.08 9.43
N ALA A 96 -13.50 -0.22 10.45
CA ALA A 96 -12.06 -0.31 10.25
C ALA A 96 -11.82 -1.23 9.05
N MET A 97 -11.23 -0.68 7.98
CA MET A 97 -11.10 -1.33 6.68
C MET A 97 -10.49 -2.72 6.88
N ALA A 98 -11.36 -3.73 6.89
CA ALA A 98 -11.10 -5.04 7.46
C ALA A 98 -10.59 -4.97 8.91
N SER A 99 -11.09 -5.86 9.76
CA SER A 99 -10.21 -6.45 10.77
C SER A 99 -9.10 -7.17 9.99
N ILE A 100 -8.10 -6.44 9.47
CA ILE A 100 -6.79 -7.03 9.25
C ILE A 100 -6.50 -7.59 10.62
N ASN A 101 -6.58 -8.91 10.77
CA ASN A 101 -6.20 -9.57 11.99
C ASN A 101 -4.70 -9.30 12.13
N VAL A 102 -4.37 -8.15 12.72
CA VAL A 102 -3.00 -7.73 12.96
C VAL A 102 -2.53 -8.64 14.07
N LYS A 103 -1.95 -9.76 13.65
CA LYS A 103 -1.34 -10.71 14.56
C LYS A 103 -0.22 -9.97 15.31
N PRO A 104 -0.04 -10.21 16.62
CA PRO A 104 0.91 -9.48 17.45
C PRO A 104 2.37 -9.71 17.04
N TRP A 105 2.65 -10.80 16.33
CA TRP A 105 3.96 -11.11 15.77
C TRP A 105 3.89 -11.29 14.26
N GLY A 106 5.01 -11.05 13.57
CA GLY A 106 5.11 -11.24 12.13
C GLY A 106 6.46 -11.84 11.73
N VAL A 107 6.44 -12.78 10.79
CA VAL A 107 7.63 -13.39 10.21
C VAL A 107 7.89 -12.79 8.84
N GLN A 108 9.07 -12.20 8.63
CA GLN A 108 9.47 -11.71 7.31
C GLN A 108 10.01 -12.85 6.44
N VAL A 109 9.23 -13.22 5.43
CA VAL A 109 9.45 -14.40 4.57
C VAL A 109 10.07 -14.03 3.22
N ALA A 110 9.99 -12.77 2.81
CA ALA A 110 10.68 -12.24 1.64
C ALA A 110 10.96 -10.74 1.78
N GLY A 111 11.91 -10.24 1.01
CA GLY A 111 12.35 -8.85 1.07
C GLY A 111 13.09 -8.41 -0.19
N ASN A 112 12.61 -7.36 -0.86
CA ASN A 112 13.29 -6.83 -2.05
C ASN A 112 13.00 -5.34 -2.27
N PHE A 113 13.92 -4.63 -2.93
CA PHE A 113 13.70 -3.23 -3.34
C PHE A 113 12.57 -3.05 -4.37
N ARG A 114 12.24 -4.09 -5.14
CA ARG A 114 11.11 -4.09 -6.09
C ARG A 114 9.95 -4.92 -5.55
N ARG A 115 8.74 -4.35 -5.52
CA ARG A 115 7.54 -5.03 -5.00
C ARG A 115 7.28 -6.35 -5.72
N SER A 116 7.35 -6.36 -7.06
CA SER A 116 7.16 -7.56 -7.87
C SER A 116 8.17 -8.65 -7.51
N ALA A 117 9.44 -8.31 -7.31
CA ALA A 117 10.47 -9.26 -6.93
C ALA A 117 10.23 -9.82 -5.51
N ALA A 118 9.79 -9.00 -4.55
CA ALA A 118 9.44 -9.45 -3.20
C ALA A 118 8.24 -10.42 -3.23
N VAL A 119 7.20 -10.09 -4.03
CA VAL A 119 6.03 -10.97 -4.23
C VAL A 119 6.44 -12.28 -4.90
N SER A 120 7.25 -12.25 -5.96
CA SER A 120 7.74 -13.46 -6.62
C SER A 120 8.62 -14.32 -5.71
N GLN A 121 9.44 -13.71 -4.84
CA GLN A 121 10.19 -14.45 -3.82
C GLN A 121 9.24 -15.17 -2.85
N TRP A 122 8.22 -14.49 -2.36
CA TRP A 122 7.20 -15.09 -1.49
C TRP A 122 6.48 -16.27 -2.17
N LEU A 123 6.03 -16.10 -3.41
CA LEU A 123 5.33 -17.16 -4.13
C LEU A 123 6.18 -18.43 -4.26
N ARG A 124 7.50 -18.29 -4.48
CA ARG A 124 8.45 -19.43 -4.50
C ARG A 124 8.61 -20.09 -3.13
N VAL A 125 8.67 -19.31 -2.05
CA VAL A 125 8.76 -19.85 -0.68
C VAL A 125 7.47 -20.58 -0.33
N ARG A 126 6.31 -20.00 -0.63
CA ARG A 126 4.99 -20.61 -0.42
C ARG A 126 4.83 -21.93 -1.18
N SER A 127 5.30 -22.01 -2.43
CA SER A 127 5.24 -23.25 -3.21
C SER A 127 6.16 -24.34 -2.69
N ARG A 128 7.27 -23.99 -2.02
CA ARG A 128 8.20 -24.96 -1.42
C ARG A 128 7.69 -25.52 -0.08
N PHE A 129 6.91 -24.74 0.67
CA PHE A 129 6.39 -25.13 1.99
C PHE A 129 4.86 -24.97 2.08
N PRO A 130 4.07 -25.63 1.21
CA PRO A 130 2.63 -25.41 1.16
C PRO A 130 1.92 -25.80 2.46
N ALA A 131 2.33 -26.90 3.10
CA ALA A 131 1.74 -27.36 4.37
C ALA A 131 1.92 -26.35 5.52
N LEU A 132 3.02 -25.58 5.50
CA LEU A 132 3.29 -24.57 6.52
C LEU A 132 2.63 -23.22 6.18
N LEU A 133 2.59 -22.84 4.90
CA LEU A 133 2.33 -21.46 4.48
C LEU A 133 0.98 -21.22 3.81
N SER A 134 0.21 -22.27 3.48
CA SER A 134 -1.03 -22.09 2.70
C SER A 134 -2.14 -21.37 3.46
N ASN A 135 -2.14 -21.47 4.79
CA ASN A 135 -3.14 -20.85 5.67
C ASN A 135 -2.72 -19.46 6.18
N HIS A 136 -1.58 -18.93 5.71
CA HIS A 136 -1.13 -17.60 6.09
C HIS A 136 -1.35 -16.60 4.96
N ASP A 137 -2.07 -15.52 5.27
CA ASP A 137 -2.22 -14.39 4.36
C ASP A 137 -1.00 -13.46 4.46
N PRO A 138 -0.27 -13.23 3.36
CA PRO A 138 0.89 -12.37 3.34
C PRO A 138 0.48 -10.90 3.30
N VAL A 139 1.16 -10.08 4.10
CA VAL A 139 1.10 -8.62 4.00
C VAL A 139 2.40 -8.13 3.38
N VAL A 140 2.29 -7.31 2.34
CA VAL A 140 3.44 -6.65 1.73
C VAL A 140 3.50 -5.22 2.26
N SER A 141 4.50 -4.94 3.08
CA SER A 141 4.73 -3.61 3.65
C SER A 141 6.09 -3.09 3.22
N ARG A 142 6.21 -1.78 3.02
CA ARG A 142 7.52 -1.18 2.78
C ARG A 142 8.17 -0.79 4.10
N VAL A 143 9.41 -1.22 4.32
CA VAL A 143 10.14 -0.99 5.57
C VAL A 143 11.55 -0.49 5.33
N ARG A 144 12.05 0.32 6.27
CA ARG A 144 13.44 0.75 6.28
C ARG A 144 14.30 -0.42 6.77
N THR A 145 15.46 -0.58 6.16
CA THR A 145 16.45 -1.57 6.59
C THR A 145 17.74 -0.87 6.95
N PRO A 146 18.46 -1.32 7.99
CA PRO A 146 19.78 -0.78 8.32
C PRO A 146 20.81 -0.93 7.17
N ILE A 147 20.60 -1.90 6.28
CA ILE A 147 21.56 -2.34 5.26
C ILE A 147 21.52 -1.46 3.98
N GLY A 148 20.60 -0.50 3.87
CA GLY A 148 20.49 0.31 2.65
C GLY A 148 19.84 1.66 2.84
N ARG A 149 20.20 2.61 1.96
CA ARG A 149 19.56 3.93 1.87
C ARG A 149 18.08 3.86 1.42
N ARG A 150 17.65 2.73 0.85
CA ARG A 150 16.31 2.51 0.30
C ARG A 150 15.52 1.58 1.22
N GLY A 151 14.22 1.85 1.37
CA GLY A 151 13.30 0.87 1.95
C GLY A 151 13.13 -0.33 1.03
N ILE A 152 12.81 -1.48 1.61
CA ILE A 152 12.45 -2.69 0.86
C ILE A 152 10.95 -2.96 1.01
N TYR A 153 10.37 -3.63 0.04
CA TYR A 153 9.12 -4.36 0.21
C TYR A 153 9.40 -5.64 0.97
N ALA A 154 8.97 -5.70 2.22
CA ALA A 154 8.99 -6.89 3.06
C ALA A 154 7.65 -7.60 2.95
N VAL A 155 7.69 -8.90 2.66
CA VAL A 155 6.51 -9.77 2.75
C VAL A 155 6.53 -10.43 4.12
N ARG A 156 5.44 -10.29 4.87
CA ARG A 156 5.29 -10.82 6.22
C ARG A 156 4.02 -11.64 6.35
N ILE A 157 4.09 -12.67 7.19
CA ILE A 157 2.92 -13.42 7.64
C ILE A 157 2.74 -13.23 9.14
N GLY A 158 1.49 -13.19 9.59
CA GLY A 158 1.15 -13.00 11.00
C GLY A 158 1.27 -14.29 11.82
N ALA A 159 1.59 -14.15 13.11
CA ALA A 159 1.63 -15.19 14.13
C ALA A 159 1.09 -14.68 15.47
N ASP A 160 0.34 -15.51 16.20
CA ASP A 160 -0.29 -15.18 17.49
C ASP A 160 0.71 -15.05 18.63
N SER A 161 1.91 -15.64 18.50
CA SER A 161 2.95 -15.57 19.53
C SER A 161 4.36 -15.55 18.95
N ARG A 162 5.32 -15.09 19.76
CA ARG A 162 6.76 -15.19 19.43
C ARG A 162 7.21 -16.64 19.22
N GLY A 163 6.67 -17.57 20.01
CA GLY A 163 7.00 -19.00 19.91
C GLY A 163 6.57 -19.59 18.58
N GLU A 164 5.35 -19.29 18.13
CA GLU A 164 4.86 -19.66 16.80
C GLU A 164 5.72 -19.04 15.69
N ALA A 165 6.00 -17.74 15.76
CA ALA A 165 6.83 -17.05 14.78
C ALA A 165 8.23 -17.70 14.65
N ASN A 166 8.87 -18.02 15.77
CA ASN A 166 10.15 -18.73 15.79
C ASN A 166 10.04 -20.14 15.18
N GLY A 167 8.97 -20.87 15.50
CA GLY A 167 8.72 -22.20 14.95
C GLY A 167 8.53 -22.19 13.43
N ILE A 168 7.88 -21.15 12.89
CA ILE A 168 7.81 -20.92 11.44
C ILE A 168 9.21 -20.67 10.87
N CYS A 169 9.97 -19.73 11.46
CA CYS A 169 11.34 -19.41 11.00
C CYS A 169 12.24 -20.65 10.95
N GLN A 170 12.18 -21.52 11.96
CA GLN A 170 13.00 -22.74 12.03
C GLN A 170 12.66 -23.74 10.92
N LYS A 171 11.39 -23.84 10.53
CA LYS A 171 10.94 -24.74 9.46
C LYS A 171 11.19 -24.22 8.05
N LEU A 172 11.52 -22.93 7.91
CA LEU A 172 11.84 -22.29 6.62
C LEU A 172 13.33 -22.35 6.25
N HIS A 173 14.17 -22.90 7.13
CA HIS A 173 15.60 -23.03 6.94
C HIS A 173 15.99 -24.27 6.12
#